data_AF-A0A971VG66-F1
#
_entry.id   AF-A0A971VG66-F1
#
_cell.length_a   1.000
_cell.length_b   1.000
_cell.length_c   1.000
_cell.angle_alpha   90.00
_cell.angle_beta   90.00
_cell.angle_gamma   90.00
#
_symmetry.space_group_name_H-M   'P 1'
#
loop_
_entity.id
_entity.type
_entity.pdbx_description
1 polymer ?
#
loop_
_entity_poly.entity_id
_entity_poly.type
_entity_poly.pdbx_seq_one_letter_code
_entity_poly.pdbx_strand_id
1 'polypeptide(L)'
;SLFLAFFDSELERDRLERIEEVCREVTDTNEQIAFIRALVIGKLVRECSDIFITNHEAILHGEFKGSLIEALSGAAGEGMKGCVATGFDTIYCHPSVKEIEIAGFRILGSLLKEFTHAVMKPEEHFSGLLLPFIPQQYSVKPDAPVHHKIQTVLDFVSGMTDLYALDLYRKINGQNVTARRFGAFPTK
;
A
#
# COMPACT_ATOMS: atom_id res chain seq x y z
N SER A 1 -3.93 -18.91 -18.47
CA SER A 1 -3.46 -17.53 -18.16
C SER A 1 -4.45 -16.90 -17.18
N LEU A 2 -3.96 -16.22 -16.14
CA LEU A 2 -4.79 -15.65 -15.06
C LEU A 2 -5.90 -14.73 -15.57
N PHE A 3 -5.62 -13.91 -16.59
CA PHE A 3 -6.63 -13.01 -17.16
C PHE A 3 -7.65 -13.70 -18.07
N LEU A 4 -7.36 -14.89 -18.61
CA LEU A 4 -8.34 -15.63 -19.39
C LEU A 4 -9.47 -16.19 -18.52
N ALA A 5 -9.24 -16.36 -17.21
CA ALA A 5 -10.25 -16.81 -16.26
C ALA A 5 -11.43 -15.84 -16.09
N PHE A 6 -11.31 -14.60 -16.59
CA PHE A 6 -12.40 -13.63 -16.59
C PHE A 6 -13.46 -13.89 -17.67
N PHE A 7 -13.19 -14.80 -18.61
CA PHE A 7 -14.11 -15.13 -19.69
C PHE A 7 -14.67 -16.54 -19.48
N ASP A 8 -15.97 -16.67 -19.69
CA ASP A 8 -16.63 -17.97 -19.57
C ASP A 8 -16.22 -18.87 -20.75
N SER A 9 -15.77 -20.09 -20.46
CA SER A 9 -15.23 -21.00 -21.48
C SER A 9 -16.28 -21.52 -22.47
N GLU A 10 -17.56 -21.49 -22.09
CA GLU A 10 -18.66 -21.93 -22.94
C GLU A 10 -19.38 -20.75 -23.58
N LEU A 11 -19.77 -19.75 -22.77
CA LEU A 11 -20.56 -18.61 -23.23
C LEU A 11 -19.76 -17.58 -24.03
N GLU A 12 -18.45 -17.48 -23.79
CA GLU A 12 -17.56 -16.52 -24.46
C GLU A 12 -16.49 -17.20 -25.30
N ARG A 13 -16.76 -18.41 -25.81
CA ARG A 13 -15.83 -19.20 -26.63
C ARG A 13 -15.27 -18.42 -27.82
N ASP A 14 -16.13 -17.79 -28.63
CA ASP A 14 -15.70 -17.02 -29.81
C ASP A 14 -14.76 -15.87 -29.43
N ARG A 15 -14.97 -15.29 -28.24
CA ARG A 15 -14.14 -14.20 -27.72
C ARG A 15 -12.78 -14.73 -27.28
N LEU A 16 -12.74 -15.90 -26.63
CA LEU A 16 -11.51 -16.58 -26.25
C LEU A 16 -10.69 -16.99 -27.48
N GLU A 17 -11.33 -17.54 -28.51
CA GLU A 17 -10.67 -17.90 -29.78
C GLU A 17 -10.03 -16.68 -30.44
N ARG A 18 -10.75 -15.54 -30.49
CA ARG A 18 -10.19 -14.28 -31.01
C ARG A 18 -9.03 -13.73 -30.18
N ILE A 19 -9.07 -13.87 -28.86
CA ILE A 19 -7.96 -13.47 -28.00
C ILE A 19 -6.73 -14.32 -28.32
N GLU A 20 -6.90 -15.64 -28.47
CA GLU A 20 -5.80 -16.53 -28.83
C GLU A 20 -5.20 -16.19 -30.20
N GLU A 21 -6.02 -15.88 -31.20
CA GLU A 21 -5.54 -15.47 -32.53
C GLU A 21 -4.65 -14.23 -32.45
N VAL A 22 -5.11 -13.18 -31.76
CA VAL A 22 -4.33 -11.94 -31.58
C VAL A 22 -3.03 -12.22 -30.81
N CYS A 23 -3.08 -13.07 -29.78
CA CYS A 23 -1.88 -13.44 -29.01
C CYS A 23 -0.91 -14.33 -29.80
N ARG A 24 -1.32 -14.99 -30.89
CA ARG A 24 -0.40 -15.71 -31.79
C ARG A 24 0.36 -14.76 -32.71
N GLU A 25 -0.25 -13.64 -33.10
CA GLU A 25 0.39 -12.62 -33.96
C GLU A 25 1.33 -11.71 -33.17
N VAL A 26 0.94 -11.34 -31.94
CA VAL A 26 1.75 -10.52 -31.03
C VAL A 26 2.75 -11.40 -30.29
N THR A 27 4.05 -11.25 -30.55
CA THR A 27 5.09 -12.11 -29.95
C THR A 27 5.59 -11.62 -28.60
N ASP A 28 5.44 -10.34 -28.27
CA ASP A 28 5.84 -9.78 -26.98
C ASP A 28 4.82 -10.12 -25.87
N THR A 29 5.31 -10.76 -24.81
CA THR A 29 4.46 -11.19 -23.69
C THR A 29 3.86 -10.00 -22.92
N ASN A 30 4.56 -8.87 -22.81
CA ASN A 30 4.02 -7.70 -22.11
C ASN A 30 2.88 -7.06 -22.90
N GLU A 31 2.99 -7.01 -24.23
CA GLU A 31 1.92 -6.55 -25.11
C GLU A 31 0.70 -7.47 -25.04
N GLN A 32 0.89 -8.79 -25.04
CA GLN A 32 -0.20 -9.75 -24.82
C GLN A 32 -0.90 -9.51 -23.47
N ILE A 33 -0.14 -9.36 -22.39
CA ILE A 33 -0.68 -9.07 -21.06
C ILE A 33 -1.45 -7.75 -21.05
N ALA A 34 -0.89 -6.70 -21.65
CA ALA A 34 -1.52 -5.39 -21.73
C ALA A 34 -2.84 -5.43 -22.52
N PHE A 35 -2.86 -6.17 -23.63
CA PHE A 35 -4.03 -6.40 -24.46
C PHE A 35 -5.15 -7.11 -23.68
N ILE A 36 -4.86 -8.27 -23.08
CA ILE A 36 -5.88 -9.03 -22.34
C ILE A 36 -6.35 -8.21 -21.12
N ARG A 37 -5.46 -7.50 -20.42
CA ARG A 37 -5.82 -6.61 -19.32
C ARG A 37 -6.82 -5.54 -19.76
N ALA A 38 -6.65 -4.93 -20.93
CA ALA A 38 -7.58 -3.93 -21.43
C ALA A 38 -8.99 -4.53 -21.65
N LEU A 39 -9.07 -5.76 -22.18
CA LEU A 39 -10.33 -6.47 -22.36
C LEU A 39 -11.01 -6.82 -21.03
N VAL A 40 -10.23 -7.26 -20.04
CA VAL A 40 -10.72 -7.58 -18.69
C VAL A 40 -11.24 -6.32 -18.00
N ILE A 41 -10.48 -5.21 -18.01
CA ILE A 41 -10.93 -3.94 -17.44
C ILE A 41 -12.23 -3.49 -18.10
N GLY A 42 -12.33 -3.54 -19.43
CA GLY A 42 -13.55 -3.17 -20.14
C GLY A 42 -14.75 -4.08 -19.84
N LYS A 43 -14.52 -5.36 -19.49
CA LYS A 43 -15.57 -6.27 -19.00
C LYS A 43 -16.00 -5.87 -17.59
N LEU A 44 -15.05 -5.72 -16.67
CA LEU A 44 -15.33 -5.38 -15.27
C LEU A 44 -16.02 -4.03 -15.10
N VAL A 45 -15.66 -3.02 -15.90
CA VAL A 45 -16.34 -1.71 -15.89
C VAL A 45 -17.83 -1.86 -16.23
N ARG A 46 -18.16 -2.67 -17.24
CA ARG A 46 -19.56 -2.91 -17.62
C ARG A 46 -20.32 -3.64 -16.53
N GLU A 47 -19.79 -4.75 -16.04
CA GLU A 47 -20.45 -5.53 -14.98
C GLU A 47 -20.62 -4.73 -13.69
N CYS A 48 -19.62 -3.96 -13.27
CA CYS A 48 -19.75 -3.09 -12.09
C CYS A 48 -20.79 -1.99 -12.30
N SER A 49 -20.90 -1.45 -13.53
CA SER A 49 -21.94 -0.46 -13.86
C SER A 49 -23.33 -1.08 -13.78
N ASP A 50 -23.50 -2.30 -14.27
CA ASP A 50 -24.77 -3.04 -14.22
C ASP A 50 -25.15 -3.36 -12.76
N ILE A 51 -24.19 -3.79 -11.94
CA ILE A 51 -24.39 -4.02 -10.51
C ILE A 51 -24.80 -2.73 -9.81
N PHE A 52 -24.11 -1.62 -10.10
CA PHE A 52 -24.42 -0.31 -9.50
C PHE A 52 -25.85 0.15 -9.85
N ILE A 53 -26.24 0.07 -11.14
CA ILE A 53 -27.57 0.46 -11.60
C ILE A 53 -28.65 -0.44 -10.98
N THR A 54 -28.41 -1.75 -10.95
CA THR A 54 -29.36 -2.73 -10.39
C THR A 54 -29.57 -2.52 -8.89
N ASN A 55 -28.53 -2.10 -8.16
CA ASN A 55 -28.55 -1.91 -6.71
C ASN A 55 -28.63 -0.43 -6.29
N HIS A 56 -29.01 0.48 -7.21
CA HIS A 56 -28.95 1.93 -6.99
C HIS A 56 -29.65 2.38 -5.70
N GLU A 57 -30.89 1.93 -5.48
CA GLU A 57 -31.67 2.29 -4.30
C GLU A 57 -31.03 1.79 -3.00
N ALA A 58 -30.55 0.54 -2.99
CA ALA A 58 -29.87 -0.03 -1.82
C ALA A 58 -28.56 0.71 -1.49
N ILE A 59 -27.83 1.16 -2.52
CA ILE A 59 -26.63 1.98 -2.34
C ILE A 59 -27.00 3.35 -1.75
N LEU A 60 -28.03 4.01 -2.30
CA LEU A 60 -28.47 5.33 -1.86
C LEU A 60 -28.96 5.32 -0.40
N HIS A 61 -29.60 4.23 0.02
CA HIS A 61 -30.05 4.04 1.40
C HIS A 61 -28.96 3.52 2.35
N GLY A 62 -27.75 3.22 1.85
CA GLY A 62 -26.67 2.67 2.66
C GLY A 62 -26.88 1.21 3.10
N GLU A 63 -27.74 0.47 2.40
CA GLU A 63 -28.08 -0.92 2.69
C GLU A 63 -27.22 -1.92 1.89
N PHE A 64 -26.63 -1.48 0.77
CA PHE A 64 -25.71 -2.30 -0.02
C PHE A 64 -24.46 -2.64 0.79
N LYS A 65 -24.15 -3.94 0.89
CA LYS A 65 -23.01 -4.45 1.66
C LYS A 65 -21.86 -4.84 0.74
N GLY A 66 -20.65 -4.46 1.15
CA GLY A 66 -19.43 -4.78 0.40
C GLY A 66 -19.20 -3.84 -0.78
N SER A 67 -18.34 -4.27 -1.70
CA SER A 67 -18.00 -3.53 -2.92
C SER A 67 -18.69 -4.11 -4.16
N LEU A 68 -18.76 -3.32 -5.24
CA LEU A 68 -19.27 -3.78 -6.54
C LEU A 68 -18.48 -4.98 -7.08
N ILE A 69 -17.17 -5.04 -6.78
CA ILE A 69 -16.29 -6.14 -7.18
C ILE A 69 -16.65 -7.43 -6.43
N GLU A 70 -17.00 -7.33 -5.15
CA GLU A 70 -17.44 -8.49 -4.35
C GLU A 70 -18.80 -9.04 -4.80
N ALA A 71 -19.61 -8.20 -5.43
CA ALA A 71 -20.89 -8.58 -6.02
C ALA A 71 -20.77 -9.17 -7.45
N LEU A 72 -19.56 -9.23 -8.03
CA LEU A 72 -19.34 -9.90 -9.31
C LEU A 72 -19.69 -11.39 -9.21
N SER A 73 -20.24 -11.93 -10.29
CA SER A 73 -20.65 -13.33 -10.39
C SER A 73 -20.00 -14.01 -11.59
N GLY A 74 -20.12 -15.35 -11.66
CA GLY A 74 -19.58 -16.15 -12.76
C GLY A 74 -18.08 -15.97 -12.97
N ALA A 75 -17.64 -16.07 -14.22
CA ALA A 75 -16.23 -16.01 -14.60
C ALA A 75 -15.53 -14.72 -14.14
N ALA A 76 -16.20 -13.57 -14.12
CA ALA A 76 -15.58 -12.32 -13.67
C ALA A 76 -15.28 -12.33 -12.15
N GLY A 77 -16.22 -12.83 -11.35
CA GLY A 77 -16.04 -12.98 -9.91
C GLY A 77 -14.98 -14.04 -9.57
N GLU A 78 -14.98 -15.17 -10.27
CA GLU A 78 -13.98 -16.22 -10.12
C GLU A 78 -12.58 -15.75 -10.55
N GLY A 79 -12.49 -15.05 -11.70
CA GLY A 79 -11.25 -14.45 -12.19
C GLY A 79 -10.67 -13.45 -11.19
N MET A 80 -11.51 -12.61 -10.57
CA MET A 80 -11.06 -11.67 -9.53
C MET A 80 -10.53 -12.40 -8.29
N LYS A 81 -11.26 -13.41 -7.80
CA LYS A 81 -10.79 -14.24 -6.67
C LYS A 81 -9.46 -14.93 -6.98
N GLY A 82 -9.31 -15.46 -8.19
CA GLY A 82 -8.06 -16.05 -8.67
C GLY A 82 -6.90 -15.05 -8.70
N CYS A 83 -7.14 -13.81 -9.15
CA CYS A 83 -6.15 -12.74 -9.14
C CYS A 83 -5.69 -12.39 -7.72
N VAL A 84 -6.64 -12.23 -6.79
CA VAL A 84 -6.33 -11.91 -5.39
C VAL A 84 -5.52 -13.03 -4.74
N ALA A 85 -5.96 -14.29 -4.90
CA ALA A 85 -5.26 -15.45 -4.36
C ALA A 85 -3.83 -15.57 -4.93
N THR A 86 -3.69 -15.48 -6.26
CA THR A 86 -2.39 -15.54 -6.91
C THR A 86 -1.49 -14.40 -6.46
N GLY A 87 -2.00 -13.17 -6.36
CA GLY A 87 -1.24 -12.03 -5.89
C GLY A 87 -0.75 -12.21 -4.45
N PHE A 88 -1.60 -12.74 -3.56
CA PHE A 88 -1.22 -13.06 -2.20
C PHE A 88 -0.10 -14.09 -2.13
N ASP A 89 -0.28 -15.22 -2.81
CA ASP A 89 0.64 -16.35 -2.75
C ASP A 89 1.99 -16.07 -3.42
N THR A 90 1.98 -15.30 -4.52
CA THR A 90 3.18 -15.11 -5.35
C THR A 90 3.90 -13.79 -5.12
N ILE A 91 3.17 -12.71 -4.79
CA ILE A 91 3.76 -11.36 -4.64
C ILE A 91 3.89 -11.01 -3.17
N TYR A 92 2.80 -11.01 -2.40
CA TYR A 92 2.82 -10.56 -1.00
C TYR A 92 3.50 -11.53 -0.03
N CYS A 93 3.47 -12.83 -0.34
CA CYS A 93 4.20 -13.85 0.42
C CYS A 93 5.66 -14.02 -0.03
N HIS A 94 6.12 -13.26 -1.02
CA HIS A 94 7.49 -13.36 -1.48
C HIS A 94 8.48 -12.95 -0.37
N PRO A 95 9.58 -13.70 -0.14
CA PRO A 95 10.52 -13.41 0.95
C PRO A 95 11.05 -11.98 0.96
N SER A 96 11.35 -11.39 -0.20
CA SER A 96 11.82 -10.00 -0.27
C SER A 96 10.79 -8.98 0.20
N VAL A 97 9.49 -9.25 0.01
CA VAL A 97 8.41 -8.39 0.52
C VAL A 97 8.35 -8.52 2.04
N LYS A 98 8.48 -9.73 2.58
CA LYS A 98 8.51 -9.96 4.03
C LYS A 98 9.70 -9.30 4.71
N GLU A 99 10.88 -9.31 4.08
CA GLU A 99 12.05 -8.58 4.59
C GLU A 99 11.79 -7.07 4.69
N ILE A 100 11.16 -6.48 3.67
CA ILE A 100 10.77 -5.06 3.67
C ILE A 100 9.74 -4.78 4.76
N GLU A 101 8.71 -5.63 4.91
CA GLU A 101 7.68 -5.49 5.95
C GLU A 101 8.29 -5.55 7.36
N ILE A 102 9.19 -6.49 7.62
CA ILE A 102 9.89 -6.64 8.91
C ILE A 102 10.71 -5.38 9.23
N ALA A 103 11.45 -4.86 8.25
CA ALA A 103 12.21 -3.63 8.41
C ALA A 103 11.28 -2.44 8.71
N GLY A 104 10.19 -2.30 7.96
CA GLY A 104 9.17 -1.28 8.17
C GLY A 104 8.56 -1.32 9.57
N PHE A 105 8.20 -2.51 10.06
CA PHE A 105 7.66 -2.71 11.40
C PHE A 105 8.64 -2.22 12.49
N ARG A 106 9.92 -2.55 12.35
CA ARG A 106 10.96 -2.09 13.29
C ARG A 106 11.16 -0.59 13.24
N ILE A 107 11.20 0.00 12.04
CA ILE A 107 11.37 1.44 11.85
C ILE A 107 10.20 2.19 12.49
N LEU A 108 8.97 1.88 12.07
CA LEU A 108 7.77 2.57 12.55
C LEU A 108 7.57 2.36 14.06
N GLY A 109 7.75 1.13 14.56
CA GLY A 109 7.64 0.83 15.97
C GLY A 109 8.64 1.60 16.84
N SER A 110 9.88 1.75 16.35
CA SER A 110 10.89 2.55 17.05
C SER A 110 10.53 4.03 17.03
N LEU A 111 10.14 4.59 15.88
CA LEU A 111 9.77 6.00 15.78
C LEU A 111 8.57 6.32 16.67
N LEU A 112 7.51 5.50 16.61
CA LEU A 112 6.34 5.65 17.48
C LEU A 112 6.73 5.63 18.96
N LYS A 113 7.59 4.69 19.38
CA LYS A 113 8.04 4.59 20.76
C LYS A 113 8.80 5.85 21.21
N GLU A 114 9.82 6.26 20.46
CA GLU A 114 10.68 7.39 20.81
C GLU A 114 9.89 8.70 20.84
N PHE A 115 9.06 8.97 19.83
CA PHE A 115 8.26 10.19 19.77
C PHE A 115 7.11 10.21 20.77
N THR A 116 6.48 9.06 21.05
CA THR A 116 5.47 8.97 22.11
C THR A 116 6.10 9.26 23.47
N HIS A 117 7.27 8.70 23.75
CA HIS A 117 8.00 9.00 24.99
C HIS A 117 8.34 10.50 25.06
N ALA A 118 8.80 11.09 23.95
CA ALA A 118 9.19 12.50 23.89
C ALA A 118 8.03 13.46 24.19
N VAL A 119 6.83 13.23 23.63
CA VAL A 119 5.65 14.09 23.90
C VAL A 119 5.06 13.86 25.30
N MET A 120 5.26 12.68 25.87
CA MET A 120 4.80 12.34 27.22
C MET A 120 5.71 12.90 28.31
N LYS A 121 7.03 12.99 28.03
CA LYS A 121 8.04 13.49 28.95
C LYS A 121 8.94 14.56 28.30
N PRO A 122 8.39 15.73 27.96
CA PRO A 122 9.12 16.79 27.26
C PRO A 122 10.28 17.39 28.08
N GLU A 123 10.27 17.21 29.40
CA GLU A 123 11.30 17.68 30.34
C GLU A 123 12.62 16.90 30.28
N GLU A 124 12.61 15.68 29.73
CA GLU A 124 13.82 14.87 29.60
C GLU A 124 14.74 15.43 28.51
N HIS A 125 16.06 15.43 28.76
CA HIS A 125 17.04 16.01 27.83
C HIS A 125 16.94 15.41 26.42
N PHE A 126 16.84 14.07 26.33
CA PHE A 126 16.74 13.39 25.03
C PHE A 126 15.42 13.68 24.32
N SER A 127 14.30 13.73 25.06
CA SER A 127 13.00 14.15 24.53
C SER A 127 13.06 15.55 23.91
N GLY A 128 13.73 16.49 24.60
CA GLY A 128 13.96 17.84 24.08
C GLY A 128 14.76 17.89 22.78
N LEU A 129 15.61 16.90 22.49
CA LEU A 129 16.33 16.77 21.21
C LEU A 129 15.43 16.18 20.11
N LEU A 130 14.45 15.35 20.46
CA LEU A 130 13.53 14.71 19.52
C LEU A 130 12.37 15.61 19.11
N LEU A 131 11.79 16.38 20.04
CA LEU A 131 10.61 17.22 19.76
C LEU A 131 10.77 18.18 18.57
N PRO A 132 11.94 18.80 18.30
CA PRO A 132 12.13 19.66 17.12
C PRO A 132 11.98 18.94 15.77
N PHE A 133 12.05 17.60 15.74
CA PHE A 133 11.79 16.83 14.52
C PHE A 133 10.31 16.77 14.18
N ILE A 134 9.41 17.04 15.13
CA ILE A 134 7.96 17.10 14.89
C ILE A 134 7.65 18.47 14.23
N PRO A 135 7.13 18.49 12.99
CA PRO A 135 6.72 19.71 12.32
C PRO A 135 5.72 20.52 13.16
N GLN A 136 5.76 21.84 13.04
CA GLN A 136 4.89 22.74 13.81
C GLN A 136 3.40 22.43 13.66
N GLN A 137 2.96 21.97 12.47
CA GLN A 137 1.58 21.58 12.21
C GLN A 137 1.08 20.42 13.10
N TYR A 138 1.99 19.63 13.65
CA TYR A 138 1.68 18.54 14.59
C TYR A 138 2.06 18.90 16.04
N SER A 139 2.52 20.12 16.31
CA SER A 139 2.98 20.49 17.65
C SER A 139 1.85 20.38 18.69
N VAL A 140 2.17 19.77 19.83
CA VAL A 140 1.24 19.58 20.94
C VAL A 140 1.78 20.26 22.19
N LYS A 141 0.88 20.90 22.95
CA LYS A 141 1.27 21.56 24.21
C LYS A 141 1.60 20.51 25.29
N PRO A 142 2.54 20.81 26.22
CA PRO A 142 2.88 19.90 27.32
C PRO A 142 1.71 19.52 28.22
N ASP A 143 0.72 20.40 28.38
CA ASP A 143 -0.48 20.22 29.20
C ASP A 143 -1.66 19.58 28.45
N ALA A 144 -1.48 19.24 27.16
CA ALA A 144 -2.53 18.62 26.37
C ALA A 144 -2.93 17.24 26.93
N PRO A 145 -4.19 16.83 26.77
CA PRO A 145 -4.64 15.48 27.10
C PRO A 145 -3.80 14.40 26.40
N VAL A 146 -3.63 13.26 27.08
CA VAL A 146 -2.81 12.13 26.58
C VAL A 146 -3.23 11.69 25.18
N HIS A 147 -4.53 11.61 24.90
CA HIS A 147 -5.01 11.17 23.59
C HIS A 147 -4.58 12.12 22.45
N HIS A 148 -4.58 13.43 22.67
CA HIS A 148 -4.08 14.40 21.69
C HIS A 148 -2.57 14.24 21.46
N LYS A 149 -1.79 14.02 22.52
CA LYS A 149 -0.34 13.77 22.39
C LYS A 149 -0.04 12.53 21.55
N ILE A 150 -0.76 11.44 21.80
CA ILE A 150 -0.63 10.20 21.02
C ILE A 150 -1.05 10.44 19.56
N GLN A 151 -2.19 11.10 19.35
CA GLN A 151 -2.69 11.41 18.01
C GLN A 151 -1.68 12.25 17.19
N THR A 152 -1.09 13.27 17.79
CA THR A 152 0.00 14.05 17.18
C THR A 152 1.14 13.15 16.67
N VAL A 153 1.56 12.17 17.47
CA VAL A 153 2.64 11.26 17.08
C VAL A 153 2.19 10.34 15.96
N LEU A 154 0.95 9.84 16.01
CA LEU A 154 0.37 9.03 14.93
C LEU A 154 0.33 9.82 13.62
N ASP A 155 -0.24 11.02 13.63
CA ASP A 155 -0.36 11.88 12.44
C ASP A 155 1.02 12.21 11.85
N PHE A 156 2.00 12.52 12.71
CA PHE A 156 3.37 12.77 12.29
C PHE A 156 4.01 11.54 11.65
N VAL A 157 3.94 10.37 12.28
CA VAL A 157 4.59 9.15 11.78
C VAL A 157 3.88 8.60 10.54
N SER A 158 2.54 8.61 10.50
CA SER A 158 1.79 8.17 9.32
C SER A 158 1.93 9.12 8.14
N GLY A 159 2.25 10.40 8.38
CA GLY A 159 2.51 11.38 7.33
C GLY A 159 3.92 11.30 6.71
N MET A 160 4.79 10.40 7.19
CA MET A 160 6.14 10.22 6.65
C MET A 160 6.14 9.42 5.35
N THR A 161 7.08 9.75 4.45
CA THR A 161 7.44 8.83 3.36
C THR A 161 8.43 7.78 3.87
N ASP A 162 8.50 6.62 3.21
CA ASP A 162 9.40 5.53 3.59
C ASP A 162 10.87 5.97 3.71
N LEU A 163 11.35 6.77 2.74
CA LEU A 163 12.72 7.30 2.75
C LEU A 163 12.96 8.21 3.94
N TYR A 164 11.99 9.04 4.30
CA TYR A 164 12.10 9.94 5.44
C TYR A 164 12.08 9.18 6.76
N ALA A 165 11.15 8.23 6.93
CA ALA A 165 11.06 7.39 8.12
C ALA A 165 12.35 6.60 8.35
N LEU A 166 12.92 6.01 7.30
CA LEU A 166 14.19 5.28 7.37
C LEU A 166 15.36 6.21 7.75
N ASP A 167 15.48 7.39 7.13
CA ASP A 167 16.55 8.34 7.43
C ASP A 167 16.44 8.87 8.88
N LEU A 168 15.23 9.20 9.33
CA LEU A 168 14.99 9.63 10.70
C LEU A 168 15.32 8.53 11.71
N TYR A 169 14.88 7.30 11.45
CA TYR A 169 15.23 6.13 12.28
C TYR A 169 16.74 5.93 12.37
N ARG A 170 17.47 6.03 11.26
CA ARG A 170 18.94 5.90 11.23
C ARG A 170 19.63 7.03 12.01
N LYS A 171 19.12 8.26 11.90
CA LYS A 171 19.63 9.43 12.64
C LYS A 171 19.47 9.25 14.15
N ILE A 172 18.28 8.86 14.60
CA ILE A 172 17.97 8.65 16.02
C ILE A 172 18.82 7.50 16.60
N ASN A 173 18.99 6.41 15.84
CA ASN A 173 19.79 5.26 16.26
C ASN A 173 21.30 5.41 16.01
N GLY A 174 21.77 6.58 15.60
CA GLY A 174 23.21 6.85 15.42
C GLY A 174 23.88 6.10 14.26
N GLN A 175 23.12 5.47 13.35
CA GLN A 175 23.64 4.63 12.28
C GLN A 175 24.33 5.42 11.15
N ASN A 176 24.10 6.73 11.08
CA ASN A 176 24.71 7.64 10.08
C ASN A 176 25.83 8.54 10.67
N VAL A 177 26.25 8.34 11.93
CA VAL A 177 27.18 9.25 12.63
C VAL A 177 28.63 9.17 12.08
N THR A 178 29.00 8.09 11.40
CA THR A 178 30.38 7.84 10.95
C THR A 178 30.75 8.43 9.58
N ALA A 179 29.80 8.80 8.71
CA ALA A 179 30.13 9.23 7.34
C ALA A 179 30.38 10.74 7.16
N ARG A 180 29.87 11.61 8.04
CA ARG A 180 29.97 13.08 7.88
C ARG A 180 30.92 13.78 8.85
N ARG A 181 31.41 13.11 9.91
CA ARG A 181 32.21 13.74 10.98
C ARG A 181 33.71 13.44 10.95
N PHE A 182 34.15 12.47 10.16
CA PHE A 182 35.58 12.22 9.93
C PHE A 182 35.97 12.70 8.54
N GLY A 183 35.92 14.02 8.34
CA GLY A 183 36.56 14.65 7.20
C GLY A 183 38.04 14.28 7.18
N ALA A 184 38.54 13.96 5.98
CA ALA A 184 39.91 13.60 5.69
C ALA A 184 40.92 14.41 6.52
N PHE A 185 41.75 13.72 7.30
CA PHE A 185 42.99 14.31 7.77
C PHE A 185 43.89 14.54 6.55
N PRO A 186 44.38 15.77 6.30
CA PRO A 186 45.37 15.99 5.27
C PRO A 186 46.68 15.36 5.75
N THR A 187 47.10 14.28 5.11
CA THR A 187 48.46 13.77 5.23
C THR A 187 49.41 14.81 4.63
N LYS A 188 50.33 15.32 5.46
CA LYS A 188 51.51 16.04 4.99
C LYS A 188 52.44 15.11 4.22
#